data_AF-A0A9D8A5Y0-F1
#
_entry.id   AF-A0A9D8A5Y0-F1
#
_cell.length_a   1.000
_cell.length_b   1.000
_cell.length_c   1.000
_cell.angle_alpha   90.00
_cell.angle_beta   90.00
_cell.angle_gamma   90.00
#
_symmetry.space_group_name_H-M   'P 1'
#
loop_
_entity.id
_entity.type
_entity.pdbx_description
1 polymer ?
#
loop_
_entity_poly.entity_id
_entity_poly.type
_entity_poly.pdbx_seq_one_letter_code
_entity_poly.pdbx_strand_id
1 'polypeptide(L)'
;MDTAGGGWTQGLLSLNGDKSITTDMVSNTGSITGGHTRDLSHLAIAQNAEIRHTLKDNDGSILFDGFYSGNYHGTMGLYNDWTMIGGDINLLSYHFGRDWSSNYCSNYYGQPWYYGTCWTGIPTQISSGYPTDAPVLADGGYRAIGSWSIMVREENTPSVPPYVVPEPSIFALMGLGLFGLGLSRRKIKK
;
A
#
# COMPACT_ATOMS: atom_id res chain seq x y z
N MET A 1 7.89 8.48 3.09
CA MET A 1 7.40 8.54 1.69
C MET A 1 8.43 7.91 0.75
N ASP A 2 9.23 6.96 1.24
CA ASP A 2 10.54 6.66 0.63
C ASP A 2 10.68 5.19 0.22
N THR A 3 9.64 4.37 0.50
CA THR A 3 9.66 2.96 0.12
C THR A 3 9.79 2.83 -1.39
N ALA A 4 10.68 1.95 -1.84
CA ALA A 4 10.98 1.73 -3.26
C ALA A 4 11.32 3.02 -4.05
N GLY A 5 11.97 4.00 -3.41
CA GLY A 5 12.38 5.25 -4.07
C GLY A 5 11.32 6.37 -4.06
N GLY A 6 10.17 6.13 -3.42
CA GLY A 6 9.14 7.15 -3.21
C GLY A 6 8.30 7.48 -4.45
N GLY A 7 7.59 8.61 -4.40
CA GLY A 7 6.71 9.08 -5.48
C GLY A 7 5.33 8.39 -5.54
N TRP A 8 5.03 7.53 -4.58
CA TRP A 8 3.79 6.76 -4.55
C TRP A 8 2.57 7.61 -4.19
N THR A 9 1.56 7.56 -5.06
CA THR A 9 0.23 8.09 -4.80
C THR A 9 -0.68 6.96 -4.35
N GLN A 10 -1.32 7.11 -3.19
CA GLN A 10 -2.30 6.14 -2.70
C GLN A 10 -3.53 6.11 -3.62
N GLY A 11 -3.76 4.97 -4.25
CA GLY A 11 -4.89 4.74 -5.17
C GLY A 11 -6.06 4.03 -4.49
N LEU A 12 -5.75 2.99 -3.71
CA LEU A 12 -6.75 2.19 -3.01
C LEU A 12 -6.28 1.83 -1.61
N LEU A 13 -7.16 1.90 -0.61
CA LEU A 13 -6.93 1.35 0.72
C LEU A 13 -8.17 0.61 1.20
N SER A 14 -7.94 -0.56 1.77
CA SER A 14 -8.93 -1.30 2.53
C SER A 14 -8.31 -1.76 3.83
N LEU A 15 -9.03 -1.56 4.92
CA LEU A 15 -8.64 -1.94 6.28
C LEU A 15 -9.64 -2.98 6.79
N ASN A 16 -9.21 -3.79 7.74
CA ASN A 16 -10.14 -4.67 8.47
C ASN A 16 -11.20 -3.81 9.20
N GLY A 17 -12.46 -3.97 8.83
CA GLY A 17 -13.60 -3.22 9.36
C GLY A 17 -13.95 -1.95 8.58
N ASP A 18 -13.14 -1.55 7.59
CA ASP A 18 -13.38 -0.35 6.77
C ASP A 18 -12.75 -0.47 5.39
N LYS A 19 -13.57 -0.82 4.40
CA LYS A 19 -13.12 -1.30 3.08
C LYS A 19 -13.45 -0.31 1.98
N SER A 20 -12.65 -0.26 0.93
CA SER A 20 -12.98 0.57 -0.23
C SER A 20 -14.30 0.11 -0.87
N ILE A 21 -15.13 1.08 -1.26
CA ILE A 21 -16.42 0.83 -1.94
C ILE A 21 -16.19 0.24 -3.32
N THR A 22 -15.07 0.57 -3.95
CA THR A 22 -14.69 0.05 -5.25
C THR A 22 -13.21 -0.26 -5.31
N THR A 23 -12.81 -1.22 -6.12
CA THR A 23 -11.43 -1.39 -6.59
C THR A 23 -11.08 -0.52 -7.79
N ASP A 24 -12.10 0.08 -8.41
CA ASP A 24 -11.95 0.86 -9.62
C ASP A 24 -11.45 2.27 -9.32
N MET A 25 -10.27 2.62 -9.83
CA MET A 25 -9.62 3.92 -9.59
C MET A 25 -10.13 5.02 -10.53
N VAL A 26 -11.43 5.03 -10.83
CA VAL A 26 -12.11 6.03 -11.69
C VAL A 26 -12.92 7.07 -10.92
N SER A 27 -12.99 6.94 -9.59
CA SER A 27 -13.71 7.90 -8.75
C SER A 27 -13.13 7.95 -7.34
N ASN A 28 -13.26 9.12 -6.71
CA ASN A 28 -12.92 9.29 -5.30
C ASN A 28 -14.05 8.78 -4.43
N THR A 29 -13.75 7.82 -3.54
CA THR A 29 -14.70 7.27 -2.57
C THR A 29 -14.05 7.13 -1.20
N GLY A 30 -14.85 7.17 -0.12
CA GLY A 30 -14.38 6.88 1.22
C GLY A 30 -13.50 7.98 1.85
N SER A 31 -12.59 7.57 2.75
CA SER A 31 -11.71 8.48 3.51
C SER A 31 -10.26 8.00 3.53
N ILE A 32 -9.29 8.91 3.49
CA ILE A 32 -7.85 8.59 3.53
C ILE A 32 -7.41 7.88 4.82
N THR A 33 -8.20 7.97 5.90
CA THR A 33 -7.97 7.27 7.17
C THR A 33 -8.69 5.92 7.25
N GLY A 34 -9.39 5.53 6.19
CA GLY A 34 -10.29 4.41 6.13
C GLY A 34 -10.30 3.73 4.76
N GLY A 35 -11.35 2.96 4.49
CA GLY A 35 -11.61 2.41 3.17
C GLY A 35 -11.73 3.54 2.16
N HIS A 36 -10.90 3.56 1.12
CA HIS A 36 -10.98 4.58 0.08
C HIS A 36 -10.46 4.12 -1.27
N THR A 37 -10.92 4.84 -2.29
CA THR A 37 -10.39 4.78 -3.64
C THR A 37 -10.18 6.20 -4.14
N ARG A 38 -9.09 6.45 -4.85
CA ARG A 38 -8.79 7.72 -5.50
C ARG A 38 -8.99 7.57 -7.01
N ASP A 39 -9.52 8.61 -7.64
CA ASP A 39 -9.52 8.71 -9.09
C ASP A 39 -8.10 8.92 -9.60
N LEU A 40 -7.55 7.87 -10.21
CA LEU A 40 -6.26 7.82 -10.86
C LEU A 40 -6.41 7.48 -12.36
N SER A 41 -7.56 7.82 -12.97
CA SER A 41 -7.84 7.53 -14.38
C SER A 41 -6.71 7.97 -15.31
N HIS A 42 -6.15 9.16 -15.08
CA HIS A 42 -5.06 9.70 -15.90
C HIS A 42 -3.69 9.12 -15.57
N LEU A 43 -3.47 8.65 -14.33
CA LEU A 43 -2.16 8.18 -13.88
C LEU A 43 -1.97 6.69 -14.12
N ALA A 44 -3.01 5.88 -13.89
CA ALA A 44 -2.92 4.42 -13.82
C ALA A 44 -3.71 3.69 -14.92
N ILE A 45 -4.73 4.34 -15.51
CA ILE A 45 -5.69 3.70 -16.44
C ILE A 45 -5.51 4.18 -17.87
N ALA A 46 -5.23 5.46 -18.09
CA ALA A 46 -5.02 6.02 -19.43
C ALA A 46 -3.60 5.76 -19.99
N GLN A 47 -2.69 5.26 -19.15
CA GLN A 47 -1.28 5.04 -19.48
C GLN A 47 -0.69 3.92 -18.61
N ASN A 48 0.55 3.54 -18.89
CA ASN A 48 1.30 2.66 -17.99
C ASN A 48 1.84 3.44 -16.79
N ALA A 49 1.97 2.74 -15.68
CA ALA A 49 2.45 3.23 -14.40
C ALA A 49 3.18 2.11 -13.66
N GLU A 50 3.92 2.47 -12.61
CA GLU A 50 4.32 1.49 -11.61
C GLU A 50 3.17 1.33 -10.60
N ILE A 51 2.72 0.09 -10.43
CA ILE A 51 1.57 -0.27 -9.60
C ILE A 51 2.08 -1.17 -8.48
N ARG A 52 2.03 -0.66 -7.25
CA ARG A 52 2.49 -1.35 -6.04
C ARG A 52 1.32 -1.87 -5.25
N HIS A 53 1.38 -3.14 -4.89
CA HIS A 53 0.43 -3.78 -4.00
C HIS A 53 1.09 -4.06 -2.66
N THR A 54 0.37 -3.78 -1.57
CA THR A 54 0.80 -4.14 -0.23
C THR A 54 -0.33 -4.84 0.50
N LEU A 55 -0.06 -6.03 1.04
CA LEU A 55 -0.94 -6.82 1.90
C LEU A 55 -0.29 -6.94 3.27
N LYS A 56 -1.05 -6.61 4.32
CA LYS A 56 -0.59 -6.75 5.70
C LYS A 56 -1.57 -7.56 6.52
N ASP A 57 -1.05 -8.38 7.42
CA ASP A 57 -1.87 -9.10 8.39
C ASP A 57 -2.41 -8.16 9.47
N ASN A 58 -3.28 -8.66 10.34
CA ASN A 58 -3.91 -7.91 11.43
C ASN A 58 -2.91 -7.40 12.46
N ASP A 59 -1.75 -8.05 12.60
CA ASP A 59 -0.64 -7.59 13.46
C ASP A 59 0.28 -6.57 12.77
N GLY A 60 -0.01 -6.22 11.51
CA GLY A 60 0.77 -5.29 10.70
C GLY A 60 1.95 -5.92 9.97
N SER A 61 2.21 -7.21 10.12
CA SER A 61 3.23 -7.94 9.37
C SER A 61 2.98 -7.85 7.86
N ILE A 62 4.06 -7.73 7.07
CA ILE A 62 3.97 -7.66 5.61
C ILE A 62 3.80 -9.09 5.08
N LEU A 63 2.67 -9.34 4.44
CA LEU A 63 2.37 -10.60 3.77
C LEU A 63 2.86 -10.54 2.31
N PHE A 64 2.62 -9.42 1.65
CA PHE A 64 3.07 -9.14 0.28
C PHE A 64 3.39 -7.65 0.18
N ASP A 65 4.52 -7.30 -0.43
CA ASP A 65 4.82 -5.95 -0.85
C ASP A 65 5.69 -6.01 -2.12
N GLY A 66 5.15 -5.53 -3.22
CA GLY A 66 5.81 -5.59 -4.51
C GLY A 66 5.10 -4.71 -5.54
N PHE A 67 5.79 -4.43 -6.64
CA PHE A 67 5.26 -3.62 -7.72
C PHE A 67 5.65 -4.16 -9.09
N TYR A 68 4.86 -3.82 -10.09
CA TYR A 68 5.11 -4.10 -11.50
C TYR A 68 4.81 -2.84 -12.32
N SER A 69 5.32 -2.81 -13.56
CA SER A 69 5.01 -1.76 -14.54
C SER A 69 3.88 -2.23 -15.46
N GLY A 70 2.86 -1.41 -15.66
CA GLY A 70 1.74 -1.75 -16.54
C GLY A 70 0.56 -0.79 -16.42
N ASN A 71 -0.54 -1.15 -17.07
CA ASN A 71 -1.79 -0.42 -17.02
C ASN A 71 -2.77 -1.06 -16.03
N TYR A 72 -3.37 -0.29 -15.13
CA TYR A 72 -4.25 -0.81 -14.08
C TYR A 72 -5.50 -1.49 -14.65
N HIS A 73 -6.08 -1.01 -15.75
CA HIS A 73 -7.20 -1.69 -16.42
C HIS A 73 -6.73 -2.63 -17.54
N GLY A 74 -5.43 -2.93 -17.63
CA GLY A 74 -4.84 -3.89 -18.55
C GLY A 74 -4.68 -5.27 -17.94
N THR A 75 -3.57 -5.93 -18.29
CA THR A 75 -3.17 -7.22 -17.72
C THR A 75 -2.31 -6.99 -16.49
N MET A 76 -2.62 -7.67 -15.37
CA MET A 76 -1.76 -7.67 -14.19
C MET A 76 -0.41 -8.31 -14.53
N GLY A 77 0.70 -7.76 -14.02
CA GLY A 77 2.05 -8.22 -14.33
C GLY A 77 2.22 -9.75 -14.15
N LEU A 78 2.95 -10.37 -15.07
CA LEU A 78 3.37 -11.77 -14.98
C LEU A 78 4.35 -11.95 -13.81
N TYR A 79 4.54 -13.18 -13.36
CA TYR A 79 5.41 -13.49 -12.22
C TYR A 79 6.80 -12.82 -12.28
N ASN A 80 7.42 -12.78 -13.47
CA ASN A 80 8.75 -12.19 -13.65
C ASN A 80 8.76 -10.65 -13.78
N ASP A 81 7.59 -10.01 -13.85
CA ASP A 81 7.47 -8.55 -13.98
C ASP A 81 7.52 -7.85 -12.61
N TRP A 82 7.37 -8.62 -11.52
CA TRP A 82 7.28 -8.08 -10.17
C TRP A 82 8.65 -7.84 -9.55
N THR A 83 8.84 -6.61 -9.05
CA THR A 83 9.90 -6.28 -8.12
C THR A 83 9.36 -6.43 -6.69
N MET A 84 9.84 -7.45 -5.99
CA MET A 84 9.47 -7.71 -4.60
C MET A 84 10.24 -6.81 -3.63
N ILE A 85 9.51 -6.19 -2.70
CA ILE A 85 10.05 -5.40 -1.59
C ILE A 85 10.06 -6.25 -0.31
N GLY A 86 9.02 -7.07 -0.09
CA GLY A 86 8.92 -7.96 1.06
C GLY A 86 7.73 -8.93 0.97
N GLY A 87 7.71 -9.93 1.85
CA GLY A 87 6.65 -10.94 1.90
C GLY A 87 6.80 -12.06 0.86
N ASP A 88 5.70 -12.75 0.56
CA ASP A 88 5.63 -13.88 -0.36
C ASP A 88 4.87 -13.52 -1.64
N ILE A 89 5.58 -13.59 -2.78
CA ILE A 89 5.04 -13.33 -4.11
C ILE A 89 3.87 -14.25 -4.48
N ASN A 90 3.81 -15.45 -3.90
CA ASN A 90 2.77 -16.43 -4.23
C ASN A 90 1.37 -16.00 -3.81
N LEU A 91 1.24 -15.06 -2.85
CA LEU A 91 -0.06 -14.59 -2.36
C LEU A 91 -0.93 -13.90 -3.41
N LEU A 92 -0.31 -13.24 -4.41
CA LEU A 92 -1.02 -12.65 -5.54
C LEU A 92 -0.86 -13.44 -6.84
N SER A 93 -0.03 -14.49 -6.84
CA SER A 93 0.37 -15.21 -8.06
C SER A 93 -0.80 -15.74 -8.88
N TYR A 94 -1.92 -16.07 -8.22
CA TYR A 94 -3.12 -16.50 -8.92
C TYR A 94 -3.67 -15.44 -9.89
N HIS A 95 -3.46 -14.16 -9.62
CA HIS A 95 -3.94 -13.03 -10.42
C HIS A 95 -2.98 -12.60 -11.53
N PHE A 96 -1.73 -13.05 -11.49
CA PHE A 96 -0.69 -12.61 -12.43
C PHE A 96 -1.04 -13.03 -13.87
N GLY A 97 -0.80 -12.13 -14.82
CA GLY A 97 -1.10 -12.34 -16.23
C GLY A 97 -2.58 -12.33 -16.59
N ARG A 98 -3.47 -11.93 -15.68
CA ARG A 98 -4.91 -11.85 -15.96
C ARG A 98 -5.31 -10.44 -16.33
N ASP A 99 -6.27 -10.35 -17.24
CA ASP A 99 -6.85 -9.08 -17.66
C ASP A 99 -7.83 -8.54 -16.62
N TRP A 100 -7.88 -7.22 -16.52
CA TRP A 100 -8.89 -6.51 -15.74
C TRP A 100 -10.28 -6.90 -16.21
N SER A 101 -11.12 -7.33 -15.26
CA SER A 101 -12.49 -7.74 -15.54
C SER A 101 -13.49 -6.85 -14.82
N SER A 102 -14.50 -6.42 -15.57
CA SER A 102 -15.73 -5.77 -15.10
C SER A 102 -17.00 -6.57 -15.44
N ASN A 103 -16.85 -7.87 -15.75
CA ASN A 103 -17.92 -8.71 -16.29
C ASN A 103 -18.57 -9.63 -15.21
N TYR A 104 -18.89 -10.88 -15.55
CA TYR A 104 -19.60 -11.84 -14.71
C TYR A 104 -19.01 -12.01 -13.31
N CYS A 105 -17.70 -12.27 -13.16
CA CYS A 105 -17.09 -12.43 -11.83
C CYS A 105 -17.24 -11.12 -11.02
N SER A 106 -17.05 -9.99 -11.69
CA SER A 106 -17.13 -8.67 -11.06
C SER A 106 -18.54 -8.37 -10.56
N ASN A 107 -19.56 -8.77 -11.32
CA ASN A 107 -20.97 -8.69 -10.90
C ASN A 107 -21.28 -9.64 -9.73
N TYR A 108 -20.69 -10.84 -9.74
CA TYR A 108 -20.89 -11.82 -8.66
C TYR A 108 -20.30 -11.32 -7.33
N TYR A 109 -19.11 -10.71 -7.37
CA TYR A 109 -18.40 -10.21 -6.18
C TYR A 109 -18.69 -8.74 -5.83
N GLY A 110 -19.33 -8.01 -6.74
CA GLY A 110 -19.64 -6.59 -6.61
C GLY A 110 -18.44 -5.65 -6.82
N GLN A 111 -17.36 -6.14 -7.42
CA GLN A 111 -16.09 -5.40 -7.58
C GLN A 111 -15.37 -5.80 -8.87
N PRO A 112 -14.84 -4.87 -9.68
CA PRO A 112 -13.95 -5.23 -10.78
C PRO A 112 -12.58 -5.72 -10.27
N TRP A 113 -11.99 -6.70 -10.93
CA TRP A 113 -10.69 -7.25 -10.51
C TRP A 113 -10.06 -8.11 -11.62
N TYR A 114 -8.81 -8.50 -11.41
CA TYR A 114 -8.09 -9.49 -12.22
C TYR A 114 -8.55 -10.91 -11.87
N TYR A 115 -9.79 -11.23 -12.22
CA TYR A 115 -10.37 -12.53 -11.91
C TYR A 115 -9.82 -13.63 -12.81
N GLY A 116 -9.56 -14.79 -12.20
CA GLY A 116 -9.43 -16.02 -12.95
C GLY A 116 -10.79 -16.67 -13.17
N THR A 117 -11.06 -17.71 -12.41
CA THR A 117 -12.30 -18.48 -12.50
C THR A 117 -13.30 -18.09 -11.39
N CYS A 118 -13.42 -16.79 -11.14
CA CYS A 118 -14.35 -16.20 -10.15
C CYS A 118 -14.29 -16.82 -8.74
N TRP A 119 -13.13 -17.20 -8.21
CA TRP A 119 -13.06 -17.95 -6.93
C TRP A 119 -11.85 -17.65 -6.04
N THR A 120 -11.02 -16.66 -6.42
CA THR A 120 -9.86 -16.24 -5.63
C THR A 120 -10.01 -14.79 -5.27
N GLY A 121 -10.23 -14.55 -3.98
CA GLY A 121 -10.33 -13.21 -3.40
C GLY A 121 -8.99 -12.50 -3.45
N ILE A 122 -9.03 -11.26 -3.93
CA ILE A 122 -8.69 -10.00 -3.23
C ILE A 122 -9.45 -8.95 -4.04
N PRO A 123 -10.71 -8.65 -3.69
CA PRO A 123 -10.92 -7.39 -2.99
C PRO A 123 -12.09 -7.43 -2.00
N THR A 124 -12.41 -6.25 -1.48
CA THR A 124 -13.54 -5.85 -0.63
C THR A 124 -14.88 -6.46 -1.05
N GLN A 125 -15.09 -7.73 -0.76
CA GLN A 125 -16.28 -8.46 -1.22
C GLN A 125 -17.56 -7.82 -0.64
N ILE A 126 -18.45 -7.36 -1.53
CA ILE A 126 -19.76 -6.75 -1.17
C ILE A 126 -20.91 -7.73 -1.44
N SER A 127 -20.64 -8.90 -2.03
CA SER A 127 -21.68 -9.88 -2.34
C SER A 127 -22.35 -10.43 -1.07
N SER A 128 -23.68 -10.56 -1.10
CA SER A 128 -24.53 -11.02 0.01
C SER A 128 -24.20 -12.41 0.57
N GLY A 129 -23.48 -13.26 -0.19
CA GLY A 129 -23.09 -14.61 0.25
C GLY A 129 -21.90 -14.66 1.21
N TYR A 130 -21.04 -13.63 1.23
CA TYR A 130 -19.85 -13.56 2.09
C TYR A 130 -19.50 -12.09 2.40
N PRO A 131 -20.31 -11.40 3.22
CA PRO A 131 -20.02 -10.04 3.62
C PRO A 131 -18.83 -10.06 4.57
N THR A 132 -17.62 -9.83 4.06
CA THR A 132 -16.46 -9.54 4.90
C THR A 132 -16.18 -8.04 4.86
N ASP A 133 -16.10 -7.43 6.04
CA ASP A 133 -15.66 -6.03 6.19
C ASP A 133 -14.14 -5.89 6.13
N ALA A 134 -13.44 -7.00 5.84
CA ALA A 134 -12.00 -7.07 5.72
C ALA A 134 -11.58 -7.43 4.28
N PRO A 135 -10.40 -6.96 3.84
CA PRO A 135 -9.69 -7.62 2.75
C PRO A 135 -9.41 -9.08 3.14
N VAL A 136 -9.55 -10.00 2.19
CA VAL A 136 -9.39 -11.44 2.40
C VAL A 136 -8.33 -11.99 1.47
N LEU A 137 -7.52 -12.93 1.96
CA LEU A 137 -6.71 -13.83 1.14
C LEU A 137 -7.52 -15.11 0.88
N ALA A 138 -7.58 -15.55 -0.38
CA ALA A 138 -8.13 -16.84 -0.75
C ALA A 138 -7.00 -17.88 -0.87
N ASP A 139 -6.60 -18.44 0.28
CA ASP A 139 -5.59 -19.51 0.37
C ASP A 139 -6.24 -20.81 0.89
N GLY A 140 -7.08 -21.43 0.05
CA GLY A 140 -7.84 -22.63 0.46
C GLY A 140 -8.93 -22.39 1.53
N GLY A 141 -9.13 -21.12 1.92
CA GLY A 141 -10.15 -20.60 2.83
C GLY A 141 -10.08 -19.07 2.84
N TYR A 142 -11.15 -18.39 3.28
CA TYR A 142 -11.15 -16.93 3.39
C TYR A 142 -10.47 -16.50 4.69
N ARG A 143 -9.23 -15.99 4.60
CA ARG A 143 -8.51 -15.41 5.74
C ARG A 143 -8.61 -13.89 5.69
N ALA A 144 -9.30 -13.28 6.66
CA ALA A 144 -9.30 -11.83 6.83
C ALA A 144 -7.89 -11.33 7.17
N ILE A 145 -7.45 -10.27 6.48
CA ILE A 145 -6.16 -9.62 6.72
C ILE A 145 -6.36 -8.17 7.19
N GLY A 146 -5.32 -7.59 7.78
CA GLY A 146 -5.39 -6.28 8.42
C GLY A 146 -5.55 -5.14 7.42
N SER A 147 -4.83 -5.17 6.31
CA SER A 147 -5.01 -4.19 5.25
C SER A 147 -4.54 -4.66 3.88
N TRP A 148 -5.13 -4.05 2.86
CA TRP A 148 -4.69 -4.13 1.48
C TRP A 148 -4.65 -2.73 0.89
N SER A 149 -3.56 -2.39 0.21
CA SER A 149 -3.41 -1.11 -0.45
C SER A 149 -2.82 -1.26 -1.85
N ILE A 150 -3.23 -0.36 -2.75
CA ILE A 150 -2.63 -0.16 -4.05
C ILE A 150 -2.12 1.28 -4.13
N MET A 151 -0.86 1.42 -4.46
CA MET A 151 -0.20 2.69 -4.71
C MET A 151 0.27 2.76 -6.15
N VAL A 152 0.23 3.94 -6.75
CA VAL A 152 0.61 4.15 -8.14
C VAL A 152 1.60 5.29 -8.24
N ARG A 153 2.57 5.20 -9.15
CA ARG A 153 3.42 6.31 -9.57
C ARG A 153 3.70 6.25 -11.07
N GLU A 154 4.16 7.35 -11.64
CA GLU A 154 4.56 7.40 -13.04
C GLU A 154 5.74 6.45 -13.30
N GLU A 155 5.77 5.79 -14.46
CA GLU A 155 6.95 5.02 -14.86
C GLU A 155 8.18 5.93 -14.93
N ASN A 156 9.35 5.36 -14.63
CA ASN A 156 10.62 6.09 -14.63
C ASN A 156 10.68 7.27 -13.66
N THR A 157 9.82 7.29 -12.62
CA THR A 157 9.93 8.27 -11.53
C THR A 157 11.33 8.15 -10.92
N PRO A 158 12.15 9.22 -10.94
CA PRO A 158 13.49 9.17 -10.35
C PRO A 158 13.40 8.80 -8.87
N SER A 159 14.20 7.84 -8.42
CA SER A 159 14.30 7.56 -7.00
C SER A 159 14.88 8.80 -6.31
N VAL A 160 14.09 9.45 -5.46
CA VAL A 160 14.63 10.54 -4.64
C VAL A 160 15.42 9.88 -3.51
N PRO A 161 16.75 10.06 -3.43
CA PRO A 161 17.50 9.52 -2.31
C PRO A 161 16.93 10.09 -1.00
N PRO A 162 16.87 9.27 0.08
CA PRO A 162 16.32 9.74 1.34
C PRO A 162 17.04 11.02 1.75
N TYR A 163 16.27 12.08 2.06
CA TYR A 163 16.85 13.30 2.58
C TYR A 163 17.54 12.96 3.90
N VAL A 164 18.87 13.03 3.93
CA VAL A 164 19.64 12.88 5.16
C VAL A 164 19.33 14.10 6.01
N VAL A 165 18.32 13.99 6.87
CA VAL A 165 18.08 14.99 7.91
C VAL A 165 19.35 14.99 8.76
N PRO A 166 20.10 16.11 8.82
CA PRO A 166 21.22 16.19 9.74
C PRO A 166 20.64 15.95 11.13
N GLU A 167 21.07 14.88 11.79
CA GLU A 167 20.68 14.61 13.17
C GLU A 167 20.90 15.91 13.95
N PRO A 168 19.92 16.42 14.72
CA PRO A 168 20.13 17.59 15.53
C PRO A 168 21.30 17.28 16.46
N SER A 169 22.44 17.89 16.18
CA SER A 169 23.73 17.58 16.77
C SER A 169 23.59 17.39 18.29
N ILE A 170 23.56 16.14 18.75
CA ILE A 170 23.60 15.83 20.19
C ILE A 170 24.86 16.44 20.81
N PHE A 171 25.90 16.68 20.00
CA PHE A 171 27.09 17.46 20.34
C PHE A 171 26.81 18.92 20.77
N ALA A 172 25.79 19.59 20.21
CA ALA A 172 25.41 20.94 20.63
C ALA A 172 24.72 20.95 22.02
N LEU A 173 23.95 19.90 22.34
CA LEU A 173 23.32 19.73 23.65
C LEU A 173 24.32 19.33 24.74
N MET A 174 25.31 18.47 24.42
CA MET A 174 26.36 18.11 25.38
C MET A 174 27.36 19.25 25.63
N GLY A 175 27.63 20.10 24.64
CA GLY A 175 28.50 21.27 24.80
C GLY A 175 27.91 22.36 25.71
N LEU A 176 26.60 22.61 25.63
CA LEU A 176 25.92 23.60 26.47
C LEU A 176 25.69 23.11 27.91
N GLY A 177 25.52 21.80 28.13
CA GLY A 177 25.34 21.22 29.47
C GLY A 177 26.58 21.32 30.37
N LEU A 178 27.78 21.27 29.80
CA LEU A 178 29.03 21.29 30.57
C LEU A 178 29.48 22.71 30.97
N PHE A 179 29.11 23.75 30.22
CA PHE A 179 29.38 25.14 30.61
C PHE A 179 28.45 25.65 31.73
N GLY A 180 27.24 25.09 31.88
CA GLY A 180 26.29 25.48 32.92
C GLY A 180 26.65 24.99 34.34
N LEU A 181 27.37 23.87 34.46
CA LEU A 181 27.75 23.29 35.76
C LEU A 181 29.05 23.88 36.36
N GLY A 182 29.86 24.59 35.55
CA GLY A 182 31.14 25.16 35.98
C GLY A 182 31.05 26.48 36.77
N LEU A 183 29.90 27.17 36.76
CA LEU A 183 29.75 28.49 37.39
C LEU A 183 29.03 28.47 38.75
N SER A 184 28.57 27.32 39.25
CA SER A 184 27.79 27.22 40.50
C SER A 184 28.62 27.05 41.78
N ARG A 185 29.92 27.39 41.78
CA ARG A 185 30.73 27.38 43.02
C ARG A 185 31.59 28.62 43.15
N ARG A 186 31.01 29.73 43.63
CA ARG A 186 31.80 30.70 44.40
C ARG A 186 30.98 31.52 45.39
N LYS A 187 31.45 31.44 46.64
CA LYS A 187 31.29 32.36 47.79
C LYS A 187 30.06 32.17 48.68
N ILE A 188 30.28 31.39 49.74
CA ILE A 188 29.88 31.81 51.09
C ILE A 188 31.05 31.52 52.04
N LYS A 189 31.71 32.56 52.54
CA LYS A 189 32.40 32.56 53.84
C LYS A 189 32.06 33.86 54.56
N LYS A 190 31.62 33.70 55.81
CA LYS A 190 31.37 34.74 56.80
C LYS A 190 32.65 35.49 57.16
#